data_AF-A0A9B0U405-F1
#
_entry.id   AF-A0A9B0U405-F1
#
_cell.length_a   1.000
_cell.length_b   1.000
_cell.length_c   1.000
_cell.angle_alpha   90.00
_cell.angle_beta   90.00
_cell.angle_gamma   90.00
#
_symmetry.space_group_name_H-M   'P 1'
#
loop_
_entity.id
_entity.type
_entity.pdbx_description
1 polymer ?
#
loop_
_entity_poly.entity_id
_entity_poly.type
_entity_poly.pdbx_seq_one_letter_code
_entity_poly.pdbx_strand_id
1 'polypeptide(L)'
;MKRQNQSSVVEFILLGFSNFPELQELIFGVFLVIYLVTLTGNMIIISVISLDQSLQVPMYLFLQNLSIVEVSFSAVITPKMLVVLSTDKATISFAGCFAQMYFIILFGGTECFLLGAMAYDRFIAICHPLNYPMIMTKMLFMKLVMFSWTSWILVATAQSIWVFSFPFCGSNEINHLFCET
;
A
#
# COMPACT_ATOMS: atom_id res chain seq x y z
N MET A 1 8.07 31.46 34.82
CA MET A 1 7.86 30.05 34.38
C MET A 1 6.48 29.94 33.74
N LYS A 2 6.38 29.98 32.41
CA LYS A 2 5.13 29.72 31.69
C LYS A 2 5.06 28.23 31.40
N ARG A 3 4.03 27.56 31.95
CA ARG A 3 3.67 26.18 31.60
C ARG A 3 3.32 26.16 30.11
N GLN A 4 4.17 25.54 29.29
CA GLN A 4 3.76 25.13 27.94
C GLN A 4 2.72 24.04 28.12
N ASN A 5 1.48 24.31 27.72
CA ASN A 5 0.50 23.27 27.49
C ASN A 5 1.02 22.45 26.31
N GLN A 6 1.50 21.23 26.57
CA GLN A 6 1.72 20.22 25.54
C GLN A 6 0.35 19.84 24.97
N SER A 7 -0.15 20.61 23.99
CA SER A 7 -1.24 20.14 23.15
C SER A 7 -0.67 19.04 22.27
N SER A 8 -0.95 17.79 22.61
CA SER A 8 -0.75 16.67 21.70
C SER A 8 -1.41 17.02 20.36
N VAL A 9 -0.65 16.95 19.26
CA VAL A 9 -1.15 17.22 17.91
C VAL A 9 -2.26 16.20 17.58
N VAL A 10 -3.51 16.67 17.46
CA VAL A 10 -4.70 15.79 17.29
C VAL A 10 -5.10 15.63 15.82
N GLU A 11 -4.83 16.64 14.99
CA GLU A 11 -5.32 16.72 13.61
C GLU A 11 -4.29 17.38 12.68
N PHE A 12 -4.07 16.78 11.52
CA PHE A 12 -3.31 17.37 10.43
C PHE A 12 -4.28 17.86 9.35
N ILE A 13 -4.05 19.08 8.85
CA ILE A 13 -4.80 19.66 7.73
C ILE A 13 -4.04 19.29 6.45
N LEU A 14 -4.69 18.57 5.53
CA LEU A 14 -4.13 18.28 4.20
C LEU A 14 -4.46 19.42 3.23
N LEU A 15 -3.51 20.32 2.97
CA LEU A 15 -3.62 21.33 1.92
C LEU A 15 -3.18 20.72 0.57
N GLY A 16 -4.08 20.05 -0.15
CA GLY A 16 -3.77 19.46 -1.46
C GLY A 16 -3.81 20.45 -2.62
N PHE A 17 -5.00 21.00 -2.93
CA PHE A 17 -5.25 21.81 -4.15
C PHE A 17 -6.24 22.98 -3.95
N SER A 18 -6.39 23.49 -2.72
CA SER A 18 -7.41 24.49 -2.34
C SER A 18 -7.41 25.80 -3.16
N ASN A 19 -6.38 26.06 -3.99
CA ASN A 19 -6.27 27.27 -4.80
C ASN A 19 -6.89 27.17 -6.22
N PHE A 20 -7.27 25.98 -6.70
CA PHE A 20 -7.81 25.78 -8.06
C PHE A 20 -8.97 24.75 -8.10
N PRO A 21 -10.22 25.17 -7.89
CA PRO A 21 -11.38 24.26 -7.76
C PRO A 21 -11.67 23.45 -9.04
N GLU A 22 -11.49 24.02 -10.22
CA GLU A 22 -11.69 23.30 -11.50
C GLU A 22 -10.67 22.16 -11.70
N LEU A 23 -9.44 22.34 -11.22
CA LEU A 23 -8.40 21.31 -11.29
C LEU A 23 -8.65 20.19 -10.26
N GLN A 24 -9.23 20.53 -9.12
CA GLN A 24 -9.55 19.58 -8.05
C GLN A 24 -10.63 18.58 -8.47
N GLU A 25 -11.69 19.03 -9.16
CA GLU A 25 -12.73 18.13 -9.71
C GLU A 25 -12.18 17.19 -10.79
N LEU A 26 -11.32 17.70 -11.68
CA LEU A 26 -10.66 16.89 -12.71
C LEU A 26 -9.78 15.80 -12.07
N ILE A 27 -8.96 16.19 -11.08
CA ILE A 27 -8.07 15.28 -10.36
C ILE A 27 -8.89 14.22 -9.60
N PHE A 28 -9.97 14.62 -8.94
CA PHE A 28 -10.90 13.70 -8.28
C PHE A 28 -11.44 12.66 -9.27
N GLY A 29 -11.92 13.10 -10.43
CA GLY A 29 -12.43 12.20 -11.48
C GLY A 29 -11.38 11.22 -11.97
N VAL A 30 -10.15 11.68 -12.21
CA VAL A 30 -9.04 10.83 -12.65
C VAL A 30 -8.69 9.76 -11.60
N PHE A 31 -8.50 10.15 -10.33
CA PHE A 31 -8.19 9.20 -9.26
C PHE A 31 -9.32 8.21 -9.00
N LEU A 32 -10.58 8.64 -9.11
CA LEU A 32 -11.73 7.76 -8.97
C LEU A 32 -11.76 6.71 -10.08
N VAL A 33 -11.53 7.11 -11.33
CA VAL A 33 -11.48 6.18 -12.47
C VAL A 33 -10.34 5.18 -12.30
N ILE A 34 -9.13 5.65 -11.96
CA ILE A 34 -7.98 4.78 -11.71
C ILE A 34 -8.32 3.77 -10.61
N TYR A 35 -8.90 4.23 -9.49
CA TYR A 35 -9.30 3.36 -8.39
C TYR A 35 -10.29 2.27 -8.81
N LEU A 36 -11.34 2.63 -9.55
CA LEU A 36 -12.33 1.66 -10.01
C LEU A 36 -11.71 0.65 -10.98
N VAL A 37 -10.85 1.09 -11.90
CA VAL A 37 -10.15 0.20 -12.83
C VAL A 37 -9.20 -0.74 -12.09
N THR A 38 -8.39 -0.23 -11.16
CA THR A 38 -7.48 -1.06 -10.35
C THR A 38 -8.23 -2.07 -9.50
N LEU A 39 -9.33 -1.66 -8.86
CA LEU A 39 -10.15 -2.54 -8.03
C LEU A 39 -10.80 -3.64 -8.89
N THR A 40 -11.47 -3.26 -9.98
CA THR A 40 -12.15 -4.22 -10.84
C THR A 40 -11.17 -5.18 -11.51
N GLY A 41 -10.06 -4.68 -12.04
CA GLY A 41 -9.02 -5.49 -12.66
C GLY A 41 -8.44 -6.54 -11.70
N ASN A 42 -8.04 -6.12 -10.50
CA ASN A 42 -7.47 -7.04 -9.52
C ASN A 42 -8.49 -8.03 -8.95
N MET A 43 -9.75 -7.63 -8.77
CA MET A 43 -10.81 -8.54 -8.36
C MET A 43 -11.14 -9.60 -9.42
N ILE A 44 -11.09 -9.23 -10.70
CA ILE A 44 -11.24 -10.18 -11.82
C ILE A 44 -10.09 -11.20 -11.78
N ILE A 45 -8.85 -10.74 -11.63
CA ILE A 45 -7.68 -11.60 -11.54
C ILE A 45 -7.81 -12.61 -10.39
N ILE A 46 -8.15 -12.14 -9.19
CA ILE A 46 -8.33 -12.99 -8.01
C ILE A 46 -9.42 -14.05 -8.29
N SER A 47 -10.52 -13.62 -8.91
CA SER A 47 -11.66 -14.48 -9.21
C SER A 47 -11.29 -15.56 -10.24
N VAL A 48 -10.66 -15.18 -11.36
CA VAL A 48 -10.24 -16.09 -12.44
C VAL A 48 -9.29 -17.16 -11.90
N ILE A 49 -8.30 -16.78 -11.11
CA ILE A 49 -7.33 -17.73 -10.54
C ILE A 49 -7.96 -18.64 -9.47
N SER A 50 -8.94 -18.12 -8.72
CA SER A 50 -9.64 -18.92 -7.70
C SER A 50 -10.59 -19.95 -8.32
N LEU A 51 -11.19 -19.63 -9.46
CA LEU A 51 -12.19 -20.46 -10.12
C LEU A 51 -11.56 -21.52 -11.04
N ASP A 52 -10.42 -21.21 -11.68
CA ASP A 52 -9.77 -22.12 -12.62
C ASP A 52 -8.59 -22.87 -11.96
N GLN A 53 -8.76 -24.18 -11.77
CA GLN A 53 -7.75 -25.04 -11.17
C GLN A 53 -6.50 -25.18 -12.05
N SER A 54 -6.60 -24.99 -13.37
CA SER A 54 -5.46 -25.02 -14.29
C SER A 54 -4.51 -23.84 -14.09
N LEU A 55 -5.02 -22.74 -13.52
CA LEU A 55 -4.24 -21.56 -13.16
C LEU A 55 -3.60 -21.67 -11.78
N GLN A 56 -3.76 -22.77 -11.02
CA GLN A 56 -3.12 -22.95 -9.71
C GLN A 56 -1.62 -23.32 -9.78
N VAL A 57 -0.90 -22.69 -10.70
CA VAL A 57 0.56 -22.76 -10.80
C VAL A 57 1.22 -21.61 -10.02
N PRO A 58 2.46 -21.78 -9.51
CA PRO A 58 3.09 -20.82 -8.60
C PRO A 58 3.07 -19.35 -9.07
N MET A 59 3.31 -19.09 -10.36
CA MET A 59 3.27 -17.73 -10.90
C MET A 59 1.91 -17.05 -10.71
N TYR A 60 0.80 -17.72 -11.05
CA TYR A 60 -0.52 -17.12 -10.89
C TYR A 60 -0.91 -17.02 -9.43
N LEU A 61 -0.46 -17.94 -8.56
CA LEU A 61 -0.67 -17.79 -7.11
C LEU A 61 0.07 -16.58 -6.53
N PHE A 62 1.26 -16.23 -7.04
CA PHE A 62 1.91 -14.96 -6.70
C PHE A 62 1.12 -13.77 -7.21
N LEU A 63 0.64 -13.85 -8.44
CA LEU A 63 -0.15 -12.80 -9.07
C LEU A 63 -1.47 -12.56 -8.31
N GLN A 64 -2.11 -13.61 -7.80
CA GLN A 64 -3.26 -13.51 -6.90
C GLN A 64 -2.91 -12.81 -5.58
N ASN A 65 -1.76 -13.12 -4.96
CA ASN A 65 -1.29 -12.42 -3.76
C ASN A 65 -0.99 -10.94 -4.05
N LEU A 66 -0.36 -10.66 -5.19
CA LEU A 66 -0.07 -9.31 -5.65
C LEU A 66 -1.36 -8.50 -5.81
N SER A 67 -2.39 -9.08 -6.44
CA SER A 67 -3.69 -8.44 -6.59
C SER A 67 -4.39 -8.16 -5.25
N ILE A 68 -4.25 -9.06 -4.26
CA ILE A 68 -4.77 -8.80 -2.90
C ILE A 68 -4.05 -7.61 -2.26
N VAL A 69 -2.72 -7.55 -2.41
CA VAL A 69 -1.90 -6.44 -1.89
C VAL A 69 -2.29 -5.13 -2.58
N GLU A 70 -2.46 -5.12 -3.91
CA GLU A 70 -2.80 -3.92 -4.67
C GLU A 70 -4.21 -3.39 -4.36
N VAL A 71 -5.20 -4.27 -4.19
CA VAL A 71 -6.55 -3.90 -3.72
C VAL A 71 -6.47 -3.29 -2.32
N SER A 72 -5.70 -3.90 -1.42
CA SER A 72 -5.55 -3.44 -0.03
C SER A 72 -4.86 -2.08 0.02
N PHE A 73 -3.79 -1.90 -0.75
CA PHE A 73 -3.05 -0.65 -0.88
C PHE A 73 -3.94 0.47 -1.42
N SER A 74 -4.65 0.21 -2.52
CA SER A 74 -5.57 1.15 -3.15
C SER A 74 -6.71 1.57 -2.21
N ALA A 75 -7.22 0.63 -1.40
CA ALA A 75 -8.28 0.89 -0.42
C ALA A 75 -7.81 1.74 0.78
N VAL A 76 -6.52 1.73 1.12
CA VAL A 76 -5.98 2.58 2.19
C VAL A 76 -5.76 4.01 1.71
N ILE A 77 -5.24 4.17 0.48
CA ILE A 77 -4.81 5.47 -0.06
C ILE A 77 -5.97 6.25 -0.64
N THR A 78 -6.72 5.64 -1.55
CA THR A 78 -7.65 6.34 -2.45
C THR A 78 -8.84 6.96 -1.72
N PRO A 79 -9.53 6.27 -0.78
CA PRO A 79 -10.69 6.86 -0.11
C PRO A 79 -10.34 8.12 0.67
N LYS A 80 -9.17 8.15 1.31
CA LYS A 80 -8.69 9.34 2.03
C LYS A 80 -8.32 10.46 1.08
N MET A 81 -7.64 10.15 -0.01
CA MET A 81 -7.31 11.11 -1.05
C MET A 81 -8.57 11.74 -1.68
N LEU A 82 -9.60 10.93 -1.96
CA LEU A 82 -10.87 11.40 -2.52
C LEU A 82 -11.64 12.30 -1.55
N VAL A 83 -11.62 11.99 -0.24
CA VAL A 83 -12.23 12.85 0.78
C VAL A 83 -11.51 14.20 0.88
N VAL A 84 -10.17 14.20 0.78
CA VAL A 84 -9.34 15.41 0.74
C VAL A 84 -9.62 16.25 -0.50
N LEU A 85 -9.83 15.61 -1.65
CA LEU A 85 -10.16 16.30 -2.90
C LEU A 85 -11.63 16.74 -2.98
N SER A 86 -12.53 16.19 -2.14
CA SER A 86 -13.95 16.57 -2.15
C SER A 86 -14.30 17.66 -1.13
N THR A 87 -13.43 17.95 -0.17
CA THR A 87 -13.71 18.86 0.95
C THR A 87 -12.59 19.88 1.12
N ASP A 88 -12.90 21.18 1.17
CA ASP A 88 -11.92 22.27 1.37
C ASP A 88 -11.14 22.20 2.70
N LYS A 89 -11.59 21.39 3.66
CA LYS A 89 -10.94 21.18 4.96
C LYS A 89 -11.01 19.71 5.36
N ALA A 90 -10.12 18.89 4.80
CA ALA A 90 -9.94 17.53 5.25
C ALA A 90 -8.93 17.49 6.40
N THR A 91 -9.40 17.07 7.57
CA THR A 91 -8.55 16.79 8.72
C THR A 91 -8.33 15.28 8.82
N ILE A 92 -7.07 14.87 9.01
CA ILE A 92 -6.72 13.49 9.34
C ILE A 92 -6.27 13.45 10.79
N SER A 93 -6.80 12.51 11.56
CA SER A 93 -6.33 12.29 12.92
C SER A 93 -4.91 11.74 12.90
N PHE A 94 -4.14 12.00 13.96
CA PHE A 94 -2.80 11.43 14.12
C PHE A 94 -2.80 9.89 14.01
N ALA A 95 -3.80 9.21 14.58
CA ALA A 95 -3.96 7.76 14.44
C ALA A 95 -4.30 7.32 13.01
N GLY A 96 -5.04 8.13 12.24
CA GLY A 96 -5.33 7.88 10.83
C GLY A 96 -4.07 8.02 9.96
N CYS A 97 -3.26 9.04 10.22
CA CYS A 97 -1.96 9.26 9.59
C CYS A 97 -0.98 8.12 9.89
N PHE A 98 -0.91 7.68 11.16
CA PHE A 98 -0.17 6.49 11.58
C PHE A 98 -0.58 5.25 10.79
N ALA A 99 -1.87 4.94 10.77
CA ALA A 99 -2.38 3.76 10.09
C ALA A 99 -2.07 3.81 8.58
N GLN A 100 -2.30 4.96 7.96
CA GLN A 100 -2.04 5.16 6.53
C GLN A 100 -0.56 4.93 6.19
N MET A 101 0.36 5.58 6.91
CA MET A 101 1.79 5.40 6.70
C MET A 101 2.22 3.94 6.89
N TYR A 102 1.76 3.30 7.97
CA TYR A 102 2.07 1.90 8.27
C TYR A 102 1.65 0.97 7.13
N PHE A 103 0.40 1.09 6.66
CA PHE A 103 -0.13 0.24 5.60
C PHE A 103 0.51 0.53 4.23
N ILE A 104 0.88 1.78 3.94
CA ILE A 104 1.60 2.14 2.71
C ILE A 104 2.95 1.43 2.65
N ILE A 105 3.74 1.51 3.73
CA ILE A 105 5.06 0.86 3.81
C ILE A 105 4.90 -0.67 3.72
N LEU A 106 3.94 -1.23 4.44
CA LEU A 106 3.68 -2.66 4.45
C LEU A 106 3.33 -3.20 3.06
N PHE A 107 2.32 -2.61 2.41
CA PHE A 107 1.80 -3.13 1.14
C PHE A 107 2.70 -2.80 -0.04
N GLY A 108 3.12 -1.54 -0.21
CA GLY A 108 4.02 -1.16 -1.30
C GLY A 108 5.38 -1.86 -1.20
N GLY A 109 5.78 -2.13 0.03
CA GLY A 109 6.87 -3.04 0.27
C GLY A 109 6.60 -4.47 -0.21
N THR A 110 5.52 -5.08 0.26
CA THR A 110 5.20 -6.49 0.00
C THR A 110 5.07 -6.74 -1.51
N GLU A 111 4.52 -5.78 -2.23
CA GLU A 111 4.48 -5.71 -3.68
C GLU A 111 5.86 -5.91 -4.31
N CYS A 112 6.87 -5.13 -3.92
CA CYS A 112 8.24 -5.24 -4.43
C CYS A 112 8.84 -6.65 -4.24
N PHE A 113 8.63 -7.27 -3.07
CA PHE A 113 9.11 -8.63 -2.82
C PHE A 113 8.38 -9.67 -3.66
N LEU A 114 7.06 -9.53 -3.82
CA LEU A 114 6.27 -10.43 -4.66
C LEU A 114 6.69 -10.32 -6.12
N LEU A 115 6.91 -9.10 -6.64
CA LEU A 115 7.45 -8.88 -7.98
C LEU A 115 8.83 -9.52 -8.15
N GLY A 116 9.71 -9.39 -7.16
CA GLY A 116 11.02 -10.07 -7.14
C GLY A 116 10.90 -11.59 -7.14
N ALA A 117 9.97 -12.15 -6.36
CA ALA A 117 9.70 -13.58 -6.32
C ALA A 117 9.14 -14.10 -7.65
N MET A 118 8.29 -13.32 -8.32
CA MET A 118 7.80 -13.63 -9.67
C MET A 118 8.91 -13.59 -10.72
N ALA A 119 9.81 -12.60 -10.63
CA ALA A 119 10.98 -12.53 -11.50
C ALA A 119 11.91 -13.74 -11.28
N TYR A 120 12.08 -14.17 -10.04
CA TYR A 120 12.84 -15.36 -9.69
C TYR A 120 12.19 -16.67 -10.21
N ASP A 121 10.86 -16.80 -10.09
CA ASP A 121 10.09 -17.91 -10.67
C ASP A 121 10.33 -18.01 -12.19
N ARG A 122 10.17 -16.89 -12.91
CA ARG A 122 10.40 -16.82 -14.35
C ARG A 122 11.85 -17.15 -14.71
N PHE A 123 12.81 -16.67 -13.93
CA PHE A 123 14.23 -16.95 -14.14
C PHE A 123 14.54 -18.46 -14.05
N ILE A 124 14.06 -19.15 -13.01
CA ILE A 124 14.27 -20.61 -12.88
C ILE A 124 13.58 -21.37 -14.01
N ALA A 125 12.35 -20.95 -14.37
CA ALA A 125 11.60 -21.59 -15.45
C ALA A 125 12.34 -21.53 -16.80
N ILE A 126 13.03 -20.43 -17.09
CA ILE A 126 13.77 -20.22 -18.34
C ILE A 126 15.16 -20.87 -18.30
N CYS A 127 15.93 -20.63 -17.24
CA CYS A 127 17.33 -21.07 -17.16
C CYS A 127 17.48 -22.55 -16.77
N HIS A 128 16.51 -23.12 -16.04
CA HIS A 128 16.58 -24.48 -15.52
C HIS A 128 15.25 -25.24 -15.67
N PRO A 129 14.70 -25.41 -16.89
CA PRO A 129 13.37 -25.97 -17.11
C PRO A 129 13.20 -27.41 -16.58
N LEU A 130 14.23 -28.26 -16.68
CA LEU A 130 14.19 -29.64 -16.20
C LEU A 130 14.16 -29.75 -14.67
N ASN A 131 14.77 -28.78 -13.98
CA ASN A 131 14.84 -28.77 -12.51
C ASN A 131 13.77 -27.87 -11.89
N TYR A 132 13.04 -27.10 -12.70
CA TYR A 132 11.98 -26.19 -12.24
C TYR A 132 10.97 -26.84 -11.28
N PRO A 133 10.37 -28.02 -11.55
CA PRO A 133 9.40 -28.62 -10.63
C PRO A 133 10.03 -29.10 -9.30
N MET A 134 11.34 -29.36 -9.28
CA MET A 134 12.08 -29.73 -8.07
C MET A 134 12.48 -28.51 -7.24
N ILE A 135 12.80 -27.40 -7.90
CA ILE A 135 13.19 -26.14 -7.25
C ILE A 135 11.95 -25.40 -6.76
N MET A 136 11.00 -25.14 -7.66
CA MET A 136 9.82 -24.33 -7.41
C MET A 136 8.65 -25.16 -6.87
N THR A 137 8.83 -25.65 -5.65
CA THR A 137 7.80 -26.42 -4.93
C THR A 137 6.78 -25.51 -4.26
N LYS A 138 5.59 -26.04 -3.94
CA LYS A 138 4.59 -25.34 -3.11
C LYS A 138 5.16 -24.86 -1.78
N MET A 139 6.12 -25.61 -1.21
CA MET A 139 6.80 -25.20 0.03
C MET A 139 7.67 -23.96 -0.17
N LEU A 140 8.43 -23.88 -1.27
CA LEU A 140 9.23 -22.69 -1.57
C LEU A 140 8.33 -21.47 -1.83
N PHE A 141 7.25 -21.65 -2.60
CA PHE A 141 6.23 -20.60 -2.79
C PHE A 141 5.71 -20.05 -1.45
N MET A 142 5.25 -20.94 -0.55
CA MET A 142 4.76 -20.53 0.76
C MET A 142 5.84 -19.82 1.58
N LYS A 143 7.09 -20.27 1.53
CA LYS A 143 8.22 -19.60 2.21
C LYS A 143 8.47 -18.20 1.66
N LEU A 144 8.45 -18.01 0.35
CA LEU A 144 8.66 -16.70 -0.28
C LEU A 144 7.55 -15.71 0.09
N VAL A 145 6.29 -16.16 0.06
CA VAL A 145 5.14 -15.34 0.48
C VAL A 145 5.22 -15.01 1.97
N MET A 146 5.48 -16.00 2.83
CA MET A 146 5.63 -15.74 4.27
C MET A 146 6.78 -14.79 4.55
N PHE A 147 7.89 -14.93 3.83
CA PHE A 147 9.04 -14.05 3.95
C PHE A 147 8.69 -12.61 3.54
N SER A 148 8.01 -12.41 2.41
CA SER A 148 7.62 -11.08 1.94
C SER A 148 6.72 -10.34 2.93
N TRP A 149 5.74 -11.05 3.52
CA TRP A 149 4.85 -10.47 4.52
C TRP A 149 5.59 -10.17 5.83
N THR A 150 6.35 -11.14 6.35
CA THR A 150 7.02 -10.98 7.65
C THR A 150 8.12 -9.92 7.60
N SER A 151 8.90 -9.83 6.51
CA SER A 151 9.95 -8.83 6.36
C SER A 151 9.38 -7.42 6.41
N TRP A 152 8.25 -7.17 5.74
CA TRP A 152 7.65 -5.83 5.73
C TRP A 152 6.74 -5.50 6.89
N ILE A 153 6.16 -6.49 7.55
CA ILE A 153 5.57 -6.24 8.87
C ILE A 153 6.65 -5.73 9.82
N LEU A 154 7.84 -6.35 9.83
CA LEU A 154 8.94 -5.94 10.71
C LEU A 154 9.45 -4.53 10.39
N VAL A 155 9.64 -4.17 9.12
CA VAL A 155 10.12 -2.82 8.82
C VAL A 155 9.01 -1.78 8.91
N ALA A 156 7.78 -2.07 8.50
CA ALA A 156 6.67 -1.12 8.67
C ALA A 156 6.47 -0.79 10.15
N THR A 157 6.55 -1.79 11.04
CA THR A 157 6.51 -1.56 12.50
C THR A 157 7.74 -0.78 12.98
N ALA A 158 8.96 -1.17 12.59
CA ALA A 158 10.18 -0.47 13.02
C ALA A 158 10.22 0.98 12.56
N GLN A 159 9.90 1.24 11.29
CA GLN A 159 9.87 2.57 10.70
C GLN A 159 8.77 3.42 11.33
N SER A 160 7.58 2.87 11.52
CA SER A 160 6.50 3.58 12.21
C SER A 160 6.93 3.93 13.65
N ILE A 161 7.43 2.97 14.42
CA ILE A 161 7.90 3.22 15.79
C ILE A 161 9.00 4.29 15.79
N TRP A 162 9.96 4.23 14.88
CA TRP A 162 11.03 5.24 14.77
C TRP A 162 10.47 6.64 14.52
N VAL A 163 9.59 6.79 13.54
CA VAL A 163 9.00 8.07 13.15
C VAL A 163 8.16 8.66 14.29
N PHE A 164 7.41 7.82 15.00
CA PHE A 164 6.56 8.24 16.11
C PHE A 164 7.27 8.34 17.47
N SER A 165 8.50 7.83 17.59
CA SER A 165 9.33 7.99 18.79
C SER A 165 10.01 9.36 18.86
N PHE A 166 10.13 10.06 17.73
CA PHE A 166 10.56 11.46 17.74
C PHE A 166 9.39 12.35 18.21
N PRO A 167 9.60 13.24 19.19
CA PRO A 167 8.56 14.18 19.58
C PRO A 167 8.28 15.11 18.41
N PHE A 168 7.10 14.97 17.78
CA PHE A 168 6.59 15.93 16.82
C PHE A 168 6.44 17.28 17.52
N CYS A 169 7.41 18.17 17.29
CA CYS A 169 7.46 19.51 17.85
C CYS A 169 7.39 20.50 16.69
N GLY A 170 6.18 20.70 16.13
CA GLY A 170 5.96 21.51 14.92
C GLY A 170 4.48 21.81 14.66
N SER A 171 4.21 22.82 13.83
CA SER A 171 2.87 23.30 13.47
C SER A 171 2.05 22.26 12.69
N ASN A 172 0.73 22.22 12.96
CA ASN A 172 -0.28 21.25 12.47
C ASN A 172 -0.56 21.23 10.94
N GLU A 173 0.41 21.56 10.09
CA GLU A 173 0.21 21.70 8.65
C GLU A 173 1.02 20.64 7.90
N ILE A 174 0.33 19.70 7.23
CA ILE A 174 0.94 18.76 6.28
C ILE A 174 0.53 19.22 4.88
N ASN A 175 1.50 19.72 4.10
CA ASN A 175 1.28 20.21 2.73
C ASN A 175 1.22 19.07 1.68
N HIS A 176 1.16 17.81 2.10
CA HIS A 176 1.15 16.63 1.25
C HIS A 176 -0.19 15.90 1.34
N LEU A 177 -0.69 15.37 0.22
CA LEU A 177 -1.92 14.54 0.17
C LEU A 177 -1.79 13.20 0.93
N PHE A 178 -0.60 12.89 1.43
CA PHE A 178 -0.25 11.72 2.21
C PHE A 178 0.63 12.12 3.40
N CYS A 179 0.56 11.34 4.49
CA CYS A 179 1.57 11.43 5.54
C CYS A 179 2.86 10.75 5.06
N GLU A 180 3.70 11.52 4.39
CA GLU A 180 5.08 11.14 4.08
C GLU A 180 6.03 11.84 5.08
N THR A 181 7.07 11.12 5.50
CA THR A 181 8.18 11.66 6.30
C THR A 181 9.03 12.64 5.50
#